data_AF-A0A350QZE6-F1
#
_entry.id   AF-A0A350QZE6-F1
#
_cell.length_a   1.000
_cell.length_b   1.000
_cell.length_c   1.000
_cell.angle_alpha   90.00
_cell.angle_beta   90.00
_cell.angle_gamma   90.00
#
_symmetry.space_group_name_H-M   'P 1'
#
loop_
_entity.id
_entity.type
_entity.pdbx_description
1 polymer ?
#
loop_
_entity_poly.entity_id
_entity_poly.type
_entity_poly.pdbx_seq_one_letter_code
_entity_poly.pdbx_strand_id
1 'polypeptide(L)'
;GTVRVVDHAGVELLSHEVETGDLWRMCQTKKIAIVDWIKLAITRSRQSGHSVIFWLDANRPHDANLIGYLESELEKIDTDGLEVLVLAPIEATRATCRRVKDGMDVISATGNVL
;
A
#
# COMPACT_ATOMS: atom_id res chain seq x y z
N GLY A 1 -5.80 19.38 23.78
CA GLY A 1 -7.19 19.39 23.28
C GLY A 1 -7.34 18.25 22.29
N THR A 2 -8.54 17.93 21.83
CA THR A 2 -8.75 16.69 21.05
C THR A 2 -9.32 16.99 19.67
N VAL A 3 -8.74 16.40 18.62
CA VAL A 3 -9.34 16.35 17.27
C VAL A 3 -10.09 15.04 17.13
N ARG A 4 -11.36 15.12 16.68
CA ARG A 4 -12.22 13.96 16.45
C ARG A 4 -12.76 13.96 15.03
N VAL A 5 -12.81 12.78 14.42
CA VAL A 5 -13.52 12.53 13.16
C VAL A 5 -14.77 11.73 13.49
N VAL A 6 -15.93 12.30 13.23
CA VAL A 6 -17.24 11.69 13.51
C VAL A 6 -18.00 11.43 12.22
N ASP A 7 -18.78 10.36 12.17
CA ASP A 7 -19.68 10.09 11.06
C ASP A 7 -20.98 10.92 11.14
N HIS A 8 -21.89 10.73 10.18
CA HIS A 8 -23.15 11.46 10.14
C HIS A 8 -24.10 11.12 11.32
N ALA A 9 -23.89 9.99 11.99
CA ALA A 9 -24.67 9.54 13.14
C ALA A 9 -24.06 10.03 14.47
N GLY A 10 -22.92 10.73 14.40
CA GLY A 10 -22.18 11.21 15.56
C GLY A 10 -21.26 10.17 16.19
N VAL A 11 -21.05 9.01 15.54
CA VAL A 11 -20.12 7.99 16.01
C VAL A 11 -18.69 8.46 15.76
N GLU A 12 -17.85 8.37 16.78
CA GLU A 12 -16.42 8.68 16.66
C GLU A 12 -15.69 7.57 15.90
N LEU A 13 -15.05 7.95 14.79
CA LEU A 13 -14.26 7.05 13.95
C LEU A 13 -12.76 7.12 14.29
N LEU A 14 -12.27 8.32 14.60
CA LEU A 14 -10.87 8.59 14.96
C LEU A 14 -10.81 9.70 16.01
N SER A 15 -9.84 9.61 16.93
CA SER A 15 -9.58 10.62 17.96
C SER A 15 -8.09 10.75 18.22
N HIS A 16 -7.61 11.98 18.37
CA HIS A 16 -6.22 12.30 18.65
C HIS A 16 -6.13 13.47 19.64
N GLU A 17 -5.35 13.30 20.69
CA GLU A 17 -4.92 14.43 21.54
C GLU A 17 -3.89 15.28 20.77
N VAL A 18 -4.04 16.60 20.87
CA VAL A 18 -3.23 17.61 20.19
C VAL A 18 -2.97 18.82 21.07
N GLU A 19 -1.88 19.52 20.81
CA GLU A 19 -1.46 20.74 21.50
C GLU A 19 -1.36 21.94 20.55
N THR A 20 -1.17 23.13 21.12
CA THR A 20 -0.97 24.35 20.32
C THR A 20 0.34 24.26 19.55
N GLY A 21 0.25 24.29 18.22
CA GLY A 21 1.40 24.19 17.32
C GLY A 21 1.47 22.86 16.57
N ASP A 22 0.69 21.85 16.97
CA ASP A 22 0.63 20.58 16.27
C ASP A 22 0.01 20.70 14.86
N LEU A 23 0.53 19.91 13.93
CA LEU A 23 0.02 19.80 12.56
C LEU A 23 -0.76 18.49 12.40
N TRP A 24 -2.08 18.58 12.46
CA TRP A 24 -2.97 17.45 12.25
C TRP A 24 -3.41 17.34 10.78
N ARG A 25 -3.47 16.12 10.24
CA ARG A 25 -3.94 15.86 8.87
C ARG A 25 -4.70 14.55 8.75
N MET A 26 -5.55 14.46 7.73
CA MET A 26 -6.29 13.25 7.35
C MET A 26 -6.19 13.01 5.85
N CYS A 27 -6.11 11.74 5.45
CA CYS A 27 -6.04 11.32 4.05
C CYS A 27 -7.18 10.35 3.73
N GLN A 28 -7.57 10.27 2.46
CA GLN A 28 -8.60 9.36 1.99
C GLN A 28 -8.15 8.69 0.69
N THR A 29 -8.48 7.41 0.53
CA THR A 29 -8.25 6.65 -0.69
C THR A 29 -9.51 5.83 -0.99
N LYS A 30 -10.02 5.93 -2.23
CA LYS A 30 -11.23 5.21 -2.63
C LYS A 30 -10.91 3.77 -3.03
N LYS A 31 -11.74 2.81 -2.61
CA LYS A 31 -11.61 1.39 -2.94
C LYS A 31 -11.41 1.13 -4.44
N ILE A 32 -12.15 1.83 -5.31
CA ILE A 32 -12.03 1.66 -6.76
C ILE A 32 -10.62 1.94 -7.29
N ALA A 33 -9.94 2.95 -6.73
CA ALA A 33 -8.57 3.29 -7.12
C ALA A 33 -7.57 2.25 -6.62
N ILE A 34 -7.78 1.68 -5.43
CA ILE A 34 -6.93 0.62 -4.86
C ILE A 34 -7.01 -0.63 -5.74
N VAL A 35 -8.22 -1.05 -6.11
CA VAL A 35 -8.45 -2.22 -6.97
C VAL A 35 -7.78 -2.05 -8.34
N ASP A 36 -7.93 -0.88 -8.96
CA ASP A 36 -7.32 -0.60 -10.26
C ASP A 36 -5.79 -0.59 -10.19
N TRP A 37 -5.23 0.02 -9.14
CA TRP A 37 -3.79 0.02 -8.87
C TRP A 37 -3.20 -1.41 -8.74
N ILE A 38 -3.89 -2.30 -8.02
CA ILE A 38 -3.50 -3.72 -7.90
C ILE A 38 -3.52 -4.40 -9.27
N LYS A 39 -4.61 -4.24 -10.02
CA LYS A 39 -4.77 -4.81 -11.36
C LYS A 39 -3.66 -4.36 -12.31
N LEU A 40 -3.32 -3.08 -12.28
CA LEU A 40 -2.22 -2.53 -13.06
C LEU A 40 -0.88 -3.19 -12.68
N ALA A 41 -0.57 -3.26 -11.39
CA ALA A 41 0.68 -3.87 -10.90
C ALA A 41 0.83 -5.34 -11.37
N ILE A 42 -0.23 -6.14 -11.22
CA ILE A 42 -0.24 -7.54 -11.66
C ILE A 42 -0.14 -7.65 -13.19
N THR A 43 -0.84 -6.79 -13.93
CA THR A 43 -0.77 -6.75 -15.39
C THR A 43 0.65 -6.44 -15.87
N ARG A 44 1.34 -5.49 -15.24
CA ARG A 44 2.72 -5.12 -15.59
C ARG A 44 3.70 -6.24 -15.25
N SER A 45 3.54 -6.89 -14.10
CA SER A 45 4.35 -8.07 -13.74
C SER A 45 4.19 -9.19 -14.77
N ARG A 46 2.94 -9.53 -15.12
CA ARG A 46 2.63 -10.54 -16.15
C ARG A 46 3.23 -10.22 -17.51
N GLN A 47 3.12 -8.97 -17.96
CA GLN A 47 3.60 -8.56 -19.28
C GLN A 47 5.13 -8.51 -19.39
N SER A 48 5.82 -8.17 -18.30
CA SER A 48 7.28 -8.05 -18.28
C SER A 48 7.99 -9.32 -17.85
N GLY A 49 7.30 -10.23 -17.14
CA GLY A 49 7.93 -11.35 -16.46
C GLY A 49 8.72 -10.95 -15.21
N HIS A 50 8.68 -9.68 -14.80
CA HIS A 50 9.40 -9.20 -13.63
C HIS A 50 8.58 -9.40 -12.35
N SER A 51 9.28 -9.65 -11.25
CA SER A 51 8.69 -9.66 -9.91
C SER A 51 8.06 -8.29 -9.59
N VAL A 52 7.00 -8.29 -8.79
CA VAL A 52 6.38 -7.06 -8.26
C VAL A 52 6.41 -7.07 -6.74
N ILE A 53 6.85 -5.96 -6.17
CA ILE A 53 6.85 -5.73 -4.74
C ILE A 53 5.88 -4.58 -4.46
N PHE A 54 4.87 -4.83 -3.63
CA PHE A 54 4.01 -3.81 -3.03
C PHE A 54 4.69 -3.23 -1.79
N TRP A 55 4.93 -1.92 -1.78
CA TRP A 55 5.70 -1.25 -0.74
C TRP A 55 4.74 -0.75 0.34
N LEU A 56 4.38 -1.63 1.28
CA LEU A 56 3.37 -1.40 2.30
C LEU A 56 3.90 -1.85 3.66
N ASP A 57 3.85 -0.98 4.66
CA ASP A 57 4.27 -1.29 6.03
C ASP A 57 3.07 -1.70 6.89
N ALA A 58 2.99 -2.97 7.29
CA ALA A 58 1.93 -3.47 8.16
C ALA A 58 1.82 -2.75 9.51
N ASN A 59 2.88 -2.05 9.97
CA ASN A 59 2.85 -1.25 11.20
C ASN A 59 2.21 0.13 11.00
N ARG A 60 1.97 0.56 9.76
CA ARG A 60 1.27 1.80 9.45
C ARG A 60 -0.22 1.49 9.24
N PRO A 61 -1.15 2.04 10.06
CA PRO A 61 -2.57 1.71 9.96
C PRO A 61 -3.19 1.92 8.58
N HIS A 62 -2.72 2.92 7.83
CA HIS A 62 -3.15 3.14 6.45
C HIS A 62 -2.76 1.97 5.54
N ASP A 63 -1.50 1.54 5.59
CA ASP A 63 -0.96 0.49 4.73
C ASP A 63 -1.52 -0.87 5.12
N ALA A 64 -1.70 -1.15 6.41
CA ALA A 64 -2.37 -2.37 6.88
C ALA A 64 -3.78 -2.54 6.26
N ASN A 65 -4.54 -1.45 6.15
CA ASN A 65 -5.83 -1.48 5.45
C ASN A 65 -5.67 -1.75 3.94
N LEU A 66 -4.65 -1.19 3.30
CA LEU A 66 -4.35 -1.46 1.89
C LEU A 66 -3.93 -2.91 1.66
N ILE A 67 -3.16 -3.51 2.56
CA ILE A 67 -2.77 -4.92 2.51
C ILE A 67 -4.02 -5.81 2.51
N GLY A 68 -5.01 -5.55 3.37
CA GLY A 68 -6.25 -6.32 3.36
C GLY A 68 -7.03 -6.23 2.04
N TYR A 69 -7.05 -5.05 1.39
CA TYR A 69 -7.63 -4.93 0.04
C TYR A 69 -6.81 -5.65 -1.02
N LEU A 70 -5.48 -5.61 -0.91
CA LEU A 70 -4.56 -6.31 -1.80
C LEU A 70 -4.79 -7.82 -1.73
N GLU A 71 -4.74 -8.42 -0.55
CA GLU A 71 -4.96 -9.85 -0.33
C GLU A 71 -6.31 -10.30 -0.92
N SER A 72 -7.39 -9.57 -0.61
CA SER A 72 -8.73 -9.88 -1.15
C SER A 72 -8.82 -9.76 -2.67
N GLU A 73 -8.05 -8.89 -3.31
CA GLU A 73 -8.10 -8.72 -4.76
C GLU A 73 -7.19 -9.72 -5.49
N LEU A 74 -6.06 -10.10 -4.89
CA LEU A 74 -5.19 -11.15 -5.43
C LEU A 74 -5.90 -12.51 -5.51
N GLU A 75 -6.81 -12.81 -4.58
CA GLU A 75 -7.67 -14.02 -4.65
C GLU A 75 -8.58 -14.07 -5.90
N LYS A 76 -8.82 -12.93 -6.56
CA LYS A 76 -9.76 -12.80 -7.68
C LYS A 76 -9.08 -12.73 -9.04
N ILE A 77 -7.76 -12.57 -9.07
CA ILE A 77 -6.98 -12.35 -10.29
C ILE A 77 -5.99 -13.50 -10.42
N ASP A 78 -5.76 -13.97 -11.64
CA ASP A 78 -4.73 -14.97 -11.90
C ASP A 78 -3.33 -14.40 -11.61
N THR A 79 -2.70 -14.95 -10.57
CA THR A 79 -1.31 -14.67 -10.16
C THR A 79 -0.38 -15.86 -10.37
N ASP A 80 -0.83 -16.93 -11.04
CA ASP A 80 -0.05 -18.17 -11.19
C ASP A 80 1.27 -17.91 -11.91
N GLY A 81 2.38 -18.31 -11.31
CA GLY A 81 3.71 -18.08 -11.86
C GLY A 81 4.22 -16.63 -11.78
N LEU A 82 3.50 -15.72 -11.08
CA LEU A 82 4.01 -14.40 -10.75
C LEU A 82 4.69 -14.41 -9.38
N GLU A 83 5.80 -13.69 -9.28
CA GLU A 83 6.40 -13.36 -7.98
C GLU A 83 5.82 -12.04 -7.48
N VAL A 84 4.87 -12.14 -6.54
CA VAL A 84 4.22 -11.00 -5.89
C VAL A 84 4.64 -10.97 -4.42
N LEU A 85 5.25 -9.88 -3.99
CA LEU A 85 5.69 -9.68 -2.61
C LEU A 85 5.04 -8.44 -2.01
N VAL A 86 4.86 -8.43 -0.69
CA VAL A 86 4.46 -7.27 0.10
C VAL A 86 5.53 -7.04 1.15
N LEU A 87 6.21 -5.90 1.10
CA LEU A 87 7.34 -5.59 1.99
C LEU A 87 7.23 -4.14 2.47
N ALA A 88 7.67 -3.88 3.71
CA ALA A 88 7.78 -2.52 4.20
C ALA A 88 8.78 -1.72 3.34
N PRO A 89 8.62 -0.39 3.16
CA PRO A 89 9.43 0.38 2.21
C PRO A 89 10.95 0.20 2.35
N ILE A 90 11.45 0.08 3.57
CA ILE A 90 12.88 -0.14 3.85
C ILE A 90 13.33 -1.52 3.34
N GLU A 91 12.54 -2.55 3.57
CA GLU A 91 12.83 -3.93 3.17
C GLU A 91 12.69 -4.09 1.66
N ALA A 92 11.63 -3.52 1.08
CA ALA A 92 11.40 -3.47 -0.35
C ALA A 92 12.58 -2.81 -1.07
N THR A 93 13.04 -1.65 -0.58
CA THR A 93 14.24 -0.96 -1.11
C THR A 93 15.45 -1.87 -1.10
N ARG A 94 15.74 -2.54 0.03
CA ARG A 94 16.90 -3.44 0.15
C ARG A 94 16.78 -4.65 -0.77
N ALA A 95 15.58 -5.20 -0.96
CA ALA A 95 15.33 -6.32 -1.87
C ALA A 95 15.54 -5.88 -3.33
N THR A 96 14.99 -4.72 -3.69
CA THR A 96 15.16 -4.11 -5.02
C THR A 96 16.62 -3.83 -5.33
N CYS A 97 17.37 -3.16 -4.45
CA CYS A 97 18.78 -2.86 -4.69
C CYS A 97 19.64 -4.14 -4.85
N ARG A 98 19.33 -5.21 -4.11
CA ARG A 98 20.00 -6.51 -4.27
C ARG A 98 19.74 -7.09 -5.66
N ARG A 99 18.47 -7.16 -6.08
CA ARG A 99 18.08 -7.63 -7.42
C ARG A 99 18.74 -6.84 -8.54
N VAL A 100 18.70 -5.51 -8.45
CA VAL A 100 19.30 -4.62 -9.44
C VAL A 100 20.81 -4.83 -9.53
N LYS A 101 21.49 -5.03 -8.39
CA LYS A 101 22.93 -5.35 -8.37
C LYS A 101 23.24 -6.65 -9.10
N ASP A 102 22.33 -7.62 -9.05
CA ASP A 102 22.46 -8.91 -9.73
C ASP A 102 21.98 -8.85 -11.20
N GLY A 103 21.68 -7.67 -11.73
CA GLY A 103 21.23 -7.45 -13.11
C GLY A 103 19.76 -7.83 -13.36
N MET A 104 18.97 -7.98 -12.29
CA MET A 104 17.55 -8.32 -12.35
C MET A 104 16.65 -7.09 -12.17
N ASP A 105 15.52 -7.11 -12.85
CA ASP A 105 14.49 -6.07 -12.75
C ASP A 105 13.39 -6.44 -11.73
N VAL A 106 12.77 -5.40 -11.17
CA VAL A 106 11.64 -5.52 -10.23
C VAL A 106 10.71 -4.32 -10.37
N ILE A 107 9.40 -4.57 -10.31
CA ILE A 107 8.37 -3.53 -10.28
C ILE A 107 8.12 -3.13 -8.83
N SER A 108 8.22 -1.83 -8.54
CA SER A 108 7.76 -1.25 -7.29
C SER A 108 6.31 -0.75 -7.44
N ALA A 109 5.38 -1.37 -6.75
CA ALA A 109 4.00 -0.89 -6.62
C ALA A 109 3.86 -0.09 -5.32
N THR A 110 3.83 1.23 -5.43
CA THR A 110 3.83 2.18 -4.30
C THR A 110 2.51 2.95 -4.20
N GLY A 111 2.32 3.64 -3.07
CA GLY A 111 1.30 4.68 -2.94
C GLY A 111 1.81 6.04 -3.44
N ASN A 112 0.93 7.04 -3.52
CA ASN A 112 1.16 8.31 -4.23
C ASN A 112 2.42 9.13 -3.82
N VAL A 113 2.95 8.98 -2.62
CA VAL A 113 4.11 9.77 -2.15
C VAL A 113 5.45 9.15 -2.57
N LEU A 114 5.52 7.82 -2.62
CA LEU A 114 6.73 7.07 -2.94
C LEU A 114 6.81 6.86 -4.46
#